data_AF-A0A7K1L646-F1
#
_entry.id   AF-A0A7K1L646-F1
#
_cell.length_a   1.000
_cell.length_b   1.000
_cell.length_c   1.000
_cell.angle_alpha   90.00
_cell.angle_beta   90.00
_cell.angle_gamma   90.00
#
_symmetry.space_group_name_H-M   'P 1'
#
loop_
_entity.id
_entity.type
_entity.pdbx_description
1 polymer ?
#
loop_
_entity_poly.entity_id
_entity_poly.type
_entity_poly.pdbx_seq_one_letter_code
_entity_poly.pdbx_strand_id
1 'polypeptide(L)'
;MRDPGGVSDKTPAPAEGAAQTAPAGPEAAPEPGQTPETGQAPETERGPETERAAETGRAPEGEQAPEGEQAPARQVVQVSPGVHKRLTTGLGGFTMAMGACLLMVAAIFLITPRSNKEVLPTVDYASQQWAMRNGAPFTSYAPEGLPPGWRPTSSRLHGLDANGSKPVAWHLGFVTPSDEYAALEQSNEKASDYVPRMTNNRNALGTQQVNGVTWMKYHRKDKKANSLARTLPDGVSLVVTGTASYEELAVLAASLRPQSKQGAIPAPSTSAKPGS
;
A
#
# COMPACT_ATOMS: atom_id res chain seq x y z
N MET A 1 56.78 -72.92 -12.94
CA MET A 1 55.56 -73.30 -12.21
C MET A 1 54.38 -72.74 -13.00
N ARG A 2 53.57 -73.63 -13.60
CA ARG A 2 52.18 -73.51 -14.12
C ARG A 2 51.67 -72.14 -14.64
N ASP A 3 51.58 -72.00 -15.98
CA ASP A 3 50.37 -72.04 -16.85
C ASP A 3 48.97 -71.69 -16.23
N PRO A 4 47.92 -71.38 -17.03
CA PRO A 4 47.62 -70.10 -17.71
C PRO A 4 46.10 -69.73 -17.62
N GLY A 5 45.68 -68.72 -18.38
CA GLY A 5 44.39 -68.82 -19.12
C GLY A 5 43.20 -68.02 -18.60
N GLY A 6 42.57 -67.27 -19.53
CA GLY A 6 41.30 -66.59 -19.30
C GLY A 6 40.89 -65.65 -20.43
N VAL A 7 40.69 -66.19 -21.63
CA VAL A 7 40.02 -65.55 -22.77
C VAL A 7 38.49 -65.65 -22.59
N SER A 8 37.76 -64.59 -22.92
CA SER A 8 36.44 -64.55 -23.63
C SER A 8 35.98 -63.08 -23.62
N ASP A 9 36.04 -62.32 -24.72
CA ASP A 9 35.22 -62.38 -25.95
C ASP A 9 33.74 -62.02 -25.73
N LYS A 10 33.22 -61.24 -26.69
CA LYS A 10 31.82 -61.12 -27.16
C LYS A 10 30.95 -59.92 -26.70
N THR A 11 30.98 -58.85 -27.54
CA THR A 11 29.84 -58.38 -28.40
C THR A 11 28.59 -57.74 -27.73
N PRO A 12 27.78 -56.86 -28.39
CA PRO A 12 27.95 -55.98 -29.57
C PRO A 12 27.53 -54.50 -29.33
N ALA A 13 27.81 -53.64 -30.32
CA ALA A 13 26.92 -52.53 -30.71
C ALA A 13 25.93 -53.00 -31.80
N PRO A 14 24.69 -52.51 -31.81
CA PRO A 14 24.12 -51.88 -33.02
C PRO A 14 23.32 -50.59 -32.64
N ALA A 15 23.52 -49.47 -33.33
CA ALA A 15 22.94 -49.09 -34.63
C ALA A 15 21.58 -48.38 -34.52
N GLU A 16 21.47 -47.32 -35.32
CA GLU A 16 20.40 -46.37 -35.51
C GLU A 16 19.06 -46.99 -35.95
N GLY A 17 17.97 -46.22 -35.80
CA GLY A 17 16.73 -46.50 -36.53
C GLY A 17 15.54 -45.62 -36.17
N ALA A 18 15.32 -44.59 -37.00
CA ALA A 18 14.04 -44.04 -37.47
C ALA A 18 12.94 -43.66 -36.44
N ALA A 19 12.63 -42.38 -36.27
CA ALA A 19 11.72 -41.61 -37.13
C ALA A 19 10.30 -42.18 -37.20
N GLN A 20 9.32 -41.45 -36.66
CA GLN A 20 7.97 -41.44 -37.21
C GLN A 20 7.29 -40.08 -37.01
N THR A 21 6.84 -39.61 -38.17
CA THR A 21 6.33 -38.31 -38.60
C THR A 21 4.90 -38.03 -38.12
N ALA A 22 4.56 -36.74 -38.06
CA ALA A 22 3.21 -36.17 -37.94
C ALA A 22 2.24 -36.57 -39.08
N PRO A 23 0.96 -36.19 -38.99
CA PRO A 23 0.46 -35.03 -39.76
C PRO A 23 -0.54 -34.14 -38.95
N ALA A 24 -0.48 -32.79 -39.01
CA ALA A 24 -1.17 -31.85 -39.92
C ALA A 24 -2.72 -32.02 -39.98
N GLY A 25 -3.52 -31.20 -39.28
CA GLY A 25 -4.22 -29.97 -39.76
C GLY A 25 -5.75 -30.22 -39.90
N PRO A 26 -6.69 -29.24 -39.95
CA PRO A 26 -6.58 -27.80 -40.25
C PRO A 26 -7.29 -26.86 -39.21
N GLU A 27 -6.84 -25.62 -39.00
CA GLU A 27 -7.37 -24.34 -39.52
C GLU A 27 -8.72 -23.86 -38.95
N ALA A 28 -8.68 -22.79 -38.15
CA ALA A 28 -9.64 -21.68 -38.17
C ALA A 28 -9.11 -20.49 -37.34
N ALA A 29 -8.77 -19.39 -38.02
CA ALA A 29 -8.70 -18.04 -37.43
C ALA A 29 -10.13 -17.46 -37.25
N PRO A 30 -10.33 -16.40 -36.45
CA PRO A 30 -10.15 -15.04 -36.99
C PRO A 30 -9.52 -14.01 -36.03
N GLU A 31 -8.68 -13.14 -36.61
CA GLU A 31 -8.66 -11.64 -36.62
C GLU A 31 -9.23 -10.75 -35.46
N PRO A 32 -8.82 -9.45 -35.40
CA PRO A 32 -8.25 -8.81 -34.21
C PRO A 32 -9.13 -7.74 -33.54
N GLY A 33 -8.65 -7.28 -32.38
CA GLY A 33 -8.97 -5.97 -31.84
C GLY A 33 -9.82 -6.02 -30.57
N GLN A 34 -9.24 -5.60 -29.45
CA GLN A 34 -9.78 -4.55 -28.57
C GLN A 34 -8.97 -4.49 -27.27
N THR A 35 -8.34 -3.34 -27.08
CA THR A 35 -7.78 -2.80 -25.84
C THR A 35 -8.81 -2.78 -24.70
N PRO A 36 -8.46 -3.09 -23.45
CA PRO A 36 -9.23 -2.62 -22.31
C PRO A 36 -8.82 -1.18 -22.01
N GLU A 37 -9.72 -0.26 -22.35
CA GLU A 37 -9.65 1.14 -21.95
C GLU A 37 -9.66 1.31 -20.43
N THR A 38 -8.99 2.38 -20.04
CA THR A 38 -9.05 3.04 -18.75
C THR A 38 -10.44 3.64 -18.53
N GLY A 39 -11.01 3.46 -17.33
CA GLY A 39 -11.93 4.41 -16.73
C GLY A 39 -13.41 4.02 -16.73
N GLN A 40 -14.01 3.94 -15.54
CA GLN A 40 -15.00 4.93 -15.07
C GLN A 40 -15.56 4.54 -13.69
N ALA A 41 -15.65 5.57 -12.85
CA ALA A 41 -16.29 5.59 -11.54
C ALA A 41 -17.83 5.74 -11.71
N PRO A 42 -18.63 5.42 -10.68
CA PRO A 42 -20.09 5.36 -10.81
C PRO A 42 -20.72 6.76 -10.84
N GLU A 43 -21.71 6.93 -11.71
CA GLU A 43 -22.64 8.05 -11.72
C GLU A 43 -23.65 7.90 -10.57
N THR A 44 -23.86 8.98 -9.81
CA THR A 44 -25.08 9.19 -9.03
C THR A 44 -25.41 10.68 -9.01
N GLU A 45 -26.24 11.07 -9.97
CA GLU A 45 -27.37 12.00 -9.86
C GLU A 45 -27.40 13.07 -8.73
N ARG A 46 -27.39 14.34 -9.17
CA ARG A 46 -28.47 15.35 -9.03
C ARG A 46 -28.20 16.63 -8.19
N GLY A 47 -27.84 17.71 -8.91
CA GLY A 47 -28.40 19.08 -8.83
C GLY A 47 -27.68 20.16 -7.98
N PRO A 48 -27.90 21.48 -8.26
CA PRO A 48 -28.08 22.17 -9.54
C PRO A 48 -26.97 23.21 -9.82
N GLU A 49 -26.64 23.38 -11.11
CA GLU A 49 -25.72 24.41 -11.61
C GLU A 49 -26.46 25.74 -11.82
N THR A 50 -25.88 26.84 -11.35
CA THR A 50 -26.27 28.19 -11.75
C THR A 50 -25.23 28.67 -12.76
N GLU A 51 -25.53 28.49 -14.05
CA GLU A 51 -24.66 28.94 -15.12
C GLU A 51 -24.85 30.43 -15.42
N ARG A 52 -23.70 31.06 -15.54
CA ARG A 52 -23.41 32.44 -15.89
C ARG A 52 -23.63 32.63 -17.40
N ALA A 53 -24.67 33.35 -17.78
CA ALA A 53 -24.86 33.78 -19.17
C ALA A 53 -23.91 34.93 -19.53
N ALA A 54 -23.15 34.76 -20.61
CA ALA A 54 -22.47 35.83 -21.32
C ALA A 54 -23.00 35.93 -22.74
N GLU A 55 -23.17 37.18 -23.16
CA GLU A 55 -23.02 37.70 -24.53
C GLU A 55 -24.11 37.37 -25.57
N THR A 56 -24.90 38.40 -25.88
CA THR A 56 -25.73 38.47 -27.09
C THR A 56 -25.30 39.68 -27.90
N GLY A 57 -24.82 39.42 -29.11
CA GLY A 57 -24.53 40.41 -30.13
C GLY A 57 -25.50 40.29 -31.31
N ARG A 58 -26.14 41.43 -31.62
CA ARG A 58 -26.57 41.94 -32.93
C ARG A 58 -27.79 41.30 -33.66
N ALA A 59 -28.77 42.14 -34.01
CA ALA A 59 -29.18 42.56 -35.37
C ALA A 59 -30.60 43.23 -35.35
N PRO A 60 -31.14 43.81 -36.44
CA PRO A 60 -30.90 45.18 -36.90
C PRO A 60 -32.21 46.01 -37.10
N GLU A 61 -32.08 47.19 -37.74
CA GLU A 61 -33.06 48.03 -38.48
C GLU A 61 -34.55 47.65 -38.40
N GLY A 62 -35.51 48.53 -38.13
CA GLY A 62 -35.62 49.97 -38.40
C GLY A 62 -37.00 50.18 -39.04
N GLU A 63 -37.92 50.84 -38.35
CA GLU A 63 -39.18 51.35 -38.94
C GLU A 63 -39.73 52.48 -38.04
N GLN A 64 -39.59 53.71 -38.54
CA GLN A 64 -40.46 54.92 -38.51
C GLN A 64 -41.66 54.91 -37.53
N ALA A 65 -42.16 55.96 -36.87
CA ALA A 65 -42.07 57.45 -36.78
C ALA A 65 -43.12 57.86 -35.67
N PRO A 66 -43.45 59.12 -35.32
CA PRO A 66 -42.97 60.43 -35.81
C PRO A 66 -42.57 61.42 -34.70
N GLU A 67 -42.12 62.58 -35.19
CA GLU A 67 -41.83 63.83 -34.48
C GLU A 67 -42.87 64.25 -33.44
N GLY A 68 -42.36 64.83 -32.34
CA GLY A 68 -43.17 65.61 -31.43
C GLY A 68 -42.43 65.94 -30.14
N GLU A 69 -42.16 67.23 -29.97
CA GLU A 69 -42.04 67.90 -28.67
C GLU A 69 -40.70 67.80 -27.92
N GLN A 70 -39.94 68.91 -28.04
CA GLN A 70 -39.19 69.57 -26.97
C GLN A 70 -38.19 68.72 -26.17
N ALA A 71 -36.90 68.93 -26.44
CA ALA A 71 -35.81 68.49 -25.56
C ALA A 71 -35.95 69.12 -24.16
N PRO A 72 -36.14 68.36 -23.07
CA PRO A 72 -35.88 68.85 -21.73
C PRO A 72 -34.38 68.78 -21.46
N ALA A 73 -33.86 69.82 -20.80
CA ALA A 73 -32.47 69.99 -20.43
C ALA A 73 -31.87 68.71 -19.81
N ARG A 74 -30.65 68.36 -20.25
CA ARG A 74 -29.83 67.27 -19.71
C ARG A 74 -29.68 67.44 -18.20
N GLN A 75 -30.49 66.74 -17.41
CA GLN A 75 -30.31 66.69 -15.97
C GLN A 75 -29.05 65.87 -15.69
N VAL A 76 -27.95 66.58 -15.45
CA VAL A 76 -26.76 65.98 -14.85
C VAL A 76 -27.18 65.58 -13.44
N VAL A 77 -27.42 64.29 -13.21
CA VAL A 77 -27.63 63.75 -11.87
C VAL A 77 -26.35 64.02 -11.08
N GLN A 78 -26.36 65.10 -10.33
CA GLN A 78 -25.36 65.42 -9.32
C GLN A 78 -25.48 64.35 -8.23
N VAL A 79 -24.60 63.36 -8.27
CA VAL A 79 -24.52 62.35 -7.21
C VAL A 79 -24.01 63.05 -5.96
N SER A 80 -24.84 63.09 -4.92
CA SER A 80 -24.51 63.74 -3.66
C SER A 80 -23.22 63.17 -3.04
N PRO A 81 -22.30 64.01 -2.54
CA PRO A 81 -21.01 63.57 -1.96
C PRO A 81 -21.13 62.67 -0.72
N GLY A 82 -22.35 62.49 -0.18
CA GLY A 82 -22.64 61.60 0.95
C GLY A 82 -22.58 60.10 0.63
N VAL A 83 -22.52 59.68 -0.64
CA VAL A 83 -22.46 58.26 -1.03
C VAL A 83 -21.01 57.72 -0.96
N HIS A 84 -20.02 58.52 -1.35
CA HIS A 84 -18.60 58.12 -1.28
C HIS A 84 -18.13 57.90 0.17
N LYS A 85 -18.63 58.70 1.13
CA LYS A 85 -18.34 58.49 2.56
C LYS A 85 -18.90 57.18 3.10
N ARG A 86 -20.03 56.68 2.58
CA ARG A 86 -20.63 55.42 3.03
C ARG A 86 -19.87 54.19 2.55
N LEU A 87 -19.20 54.29 1.41
CA LEU A 87 -18.34 53.23 0.86
C LEU A 87 -17.03 53.07 1.64
N THR A 88 -16.38 54.16 2.06
CA THR A 88 -15.12 54.09 2.84
C THR A 88 -15.32 53.96 4.35
N THR A 89 -16.51 54.29 4.87
CA THR A 89 -16.91 53.96 6.25
C THR A 89 -17.03 52.44 6.48
N GLY A 90 -17.08 51.65 5.40
CA GLY A 90 -17.03 50.19 5.45
C GLY A 90 -15.68 49.61 5.87
N LEU A 91 -14.55 50.33 5.72
CA LEU A 91 -13.23 49.81 6.10
C LEU A 91 -13.07 49.62 7.62
N GLY A 92 -13.60 50.55 8.41
CA GLY A 92 -13.58 50.46 9.88
C GLY A 92 -14.46 49.33 10.38
N GLY A 93 -15.68 49.19 9.82
CA GLY A 93 -16.56 48.07 10.14
C GLY A 93 -16.01 46.72 9.70
N PHE A 94 -15.38 46.67 8.52
CA PHE A 94 -14.75 45.46 7.98
C PHE A 94 -13.56 45.00 8.82
N THR A 95 -12.68 45.92 9.23
CA THR A 95 -11.54 45.59 10.09
C THR A 95 -11.98 45.15 11.49
N MET A 96 -13.02 45.77 12.06
CA MET A 96 -13.66 45.32 13.31
C MET A 96 -14.26 43.92 13.16
N ALA A 97 -15.00 43.66 12.08
CA ALA A 97 -15.60 42.35 11.81
C ALA A 97 -14.53 41.26 11.61
N MET A 98 -13.45 41.56 10.88
CA MET A 98 -12.30 40.66 10.73
C MET A 98 -11.61 40.38 12.06
N GLY A 99 -11.38 41.42 12.87
CA GLY A 99 -10.82 41.26 14.21
C GLY A 99 -11.70 40.38 15.11
N ALA A 100 -13.01 40.58 15.08
CA ALA A 100 -13.96 39.77 15.83
C ALA A 100 -13.96 38.29 15.37
N CYS A 101 -13.93 38.03 14.07
CA CYS A 101 -13.80 36.68 13.53
C CYS A 101 -12.49 36.00 13.95
N LEU A 102 -11.35 36.70 13.83
CA LEU A 102 -10.05 36.17 14.23
C LEU A 102 -9.96 35.91 15.73
N LEU A 103 -10.51 36.80 16.57
CA LEU A 103 -10.60 36.59 18.01
C LEU A 103 -11.45 35.37 18.35
N MET A 104 -12.58 35.17 17.67
CA MET A 104 -13.41 34.00 17.88
C MET A 104 -12.68 32.71 17.48
N VAL A 105 -12.00 32.70 16.33
CA VAL A 105 -11.16 31.57 15.90
C VAL A 105 -10.02 31.32 16.91
N ALA A 106 -9.36 32.36 17.40
CA ALA A 106 -8.29 32.25 18.40
C ALA A 106 -8.82 31.70 19.73
N ALA A 107 -10.00 32.15 20.18
CA ALA A 107 -10.66 31.60 21.37
C ALA A 107 -10.98 30.11 21.19
N ILE A 108 -11.52 29.72 20.03
CA ILE A 108 -11.77 28.31 19.70
C ILE A 108 -10.45 27.52 19.69
N PHE A 109 -9.38 28.07 19.12
CA PHE A 109 -8.06 27.44 19.05
C PHE A 109 -7.44 27.26 20.45
N LEU A 110 -7.57 28.25 21.33
CA LEU A 110 -7.09 28.20 22.71
C LEU A 110 -7.91 27.23 23.58
N ILE A 111 -9.23 27.20 23.41
CA ILE A 111 -10.15 26.29 24.13
C ILE A 111 -10.03 24.86 23.61
N THR A 112 -9.66 24.68 22.35
CA THR A 112 -9.50 23.38 21.70
C THR A 112 -8.02 23.12 21.43
N PRO A 113 -7.18 22.87 22.46
CA PRO A 113 -5.81 22.48 22.24
C PRO A 113 -5.82 21.16 21.46
N ARG A 114 -5.55 21.25 20.14
CA ARG A 114 -5.38 20.07 19.30
C ARG A 114 -4.09 19.41 19.73
N SER A 115 -4.19 18.36 20.53
CA SER A 115 -3.11 17.40 20.67
C SER A 115 -2.92 16.73 19.31
N ASN A 116 -1.87 17.09 18.57
CA ASN A 116 -1.46 16.42 17.32
C ASN A 116 -0.98 14.97 17.55
N LYS A 117 -1.33 14.36 18.67
CA LYS A 117 -1.01 12.97 19.00
C LYS A 117 -2.24 12.14 18.67
N GLU A 118 -2.40 11.78 17.40
CA GLU A 118 -3.30 10.69 17.04
C GLU A 118 -2.72 9.38 17.60
N VAL A 119 -3.13 9.05 18.82
CA VAL A 119 -2.85 7.75 19.40
C VAL A 119 -3.75 6.75 18.69
N LEU A 120 -3.28 6.23 17.56
CA LEU A 120 -3.92 5.11 16.87
C LEU A 120 -4.23 4.00 17.89
N PRO A 121 -5.45 3.44 17.90
CA PRO A 121 -5.83 2.39 18.83
C PRO A 121 -4.84 1.24 18.74
N THR A 122 -4.28 0.84 19.88
CA THR A 122 -3.44 -0.35 19.94
C THR A 122 -4.31 -1.59 19.86
N VAL A 123 -4.00 -2.50 18.94
CA VAL A 123 -4.68 -3.79 18.83
C VAL A 123 -3.92 -4.85 19.62
N ASP A 124 -4.63 -5.61 20.46
CA ASP A 124 -4.08 -6.86 20.99
C ASP A 124 -4.14 -7.94 19.92
N TYR A 125 -2.97 -8.42 19.49
CA TYR A 125 -2.83 -9.44 18.45
C TYR A 125 -2.57 -10.84 19.00
N ALA A 126 -2.61 -11.03 20.33
CA ALA A 126 -2.29 -12.31 20.97
C ALA A 126 -3.19 -13.45 20.50
N SER A 127 -4.48 -13.17 20.28
CA SER A 127 -5.44 -14.17 19.76
C SER A 127 -5.08 -14.63 18.35
N GLN A 128 -4.66 -13.72 17.47
CA GLN A 128 -4.26 -14.03 16.11
C GLN A 128 -2.90 -14.74 16.07
N GLN A 129 -1.95 -14.34 16.91
CA GLN A 129 -0.68 -15.04 17.08
C GLN A 129 -0.93 -16.48 17.56
N TRP A 130 -1.81 -16.68 18.53
CA TRP A 130 -2.19 -18.01 19.00
C TRP A 130 -2.84 -18.84 17.88
N ALA A 131 -3.74 -18.25 17.09
CA ALA A 131 -4.38 -18.93 15.97
C ALA A 131 -3.36 -19.33 14.89
N MET A 132 -2.44 -18.44 14.52
CA MET A 132 -1.37 -18.73 13.56
C MET A 132 -0.45 -19.84 14.05
N ARG A 133 0.02 -19.75 15.29
CA ARG A 133 0.92 -20.74 15.90
C ARG A 133 0.32 -22.15 15.88
N ASN A 134 -0.99 -22.27 16.02
CA ASN A 134 -1.66 -23.57 16.14
C ASN A 134 -2.29 -24.07 14.84
N GLY A 135 -2.75 -23.17 13.97
CA GLY A 135 -3.52 -23.47 12.77
C GLY A 135 -2.74 -23.34 11.46
N ALA A 136 -1.63 -22.60 11.43
CA ALA A 136 -0.85 -22.46 10.20
C ALA A 136 -0.11 -23.77 9.87
N PRO A 137 0.04 -24.12 8.58
CA PRO A 137 0.81 -25.28 8.15
C PRO A 137 2.34 -25.05 8.19
N PHE A 138 2.78 -23.99 8.86
CA PHE A 138 4.19 -23.57 8.98
C PHE A 138 4.46 -22.91 10.33
N THR A 139 5.73 -22.80 10.71
CA THR A 139 6.11 -22.06 11.92
C THR A 139 5.94 -20.56 11.70
N SER A 140 4.92 -19.97 12.30
CA SER A 140 4.71 -18.51 12.22
C SER A 140 5.79 -17.74 12.99
N TYR A 141 6.07 -16.52 12.58
CA TYR A 141 6.98 -15.61 13.27
C TYR A 141 6.22 -14.44 13.87
N ALA A 142 6.59 -14.01 15.07
CA ALA A 142 6.02 -12.84 15.73
C ALA A 142 7.14 -12.00 16.37
N PRO A 143 6.98 -10.68 16.48
CA PRO A 143 7.96 -9.84 17.14
C PRO A 143 7.95 -10.07 18.66
N GLU A 144 9.14 -10.15 19.25
CA GLU A 144 9.36 -10.22 20.69
C GLU A 144 10.42 -9.18 21.10
N GLY A 145 10.18 -8.48 22.21
CA GLY A 145 11.14 -7.51 22.74
C GLY A 145 11.36 -6.27 21.86
N LEU A 146 10.33 -5.81 21.15
CA LEU A 146 10.39 -4.53 20.45
C LEU A 146 10.70 -3.39 21.43
N PRO A 147 11.54 -2.41 21.05
CA PRO A 147 11.81 -1.24 21.89
C PRO A 147 10.54 -0.44 22.22
N PRO A 148 10.56 0.40 23.27
CA PRO A 148 9.45 1.32 23.55
C PRO A 148 9.10 2.19 22.34
N GLY A 149 7.80 2.46 22.17
CA GLY A 149 7.27 3.31 21.08
C GLY A 149 6.66 2.54 19.90
N TRP A 150 6.94 1.25 19.77
CA TRP A 150 6.25 0.39 18.81
C TRP A 150 4.83 0.09 19.27
N ARG A 151 3.83 0.38 18.43
CA ARG A 151 2.40 0.20 18.76
C ARG A 151 1.72 -0.65 17.70
N PRO A 152 1.19 -1.85 18.03
CA PRO A 152 0.45 -2.66 17.06
C PRO A 152 -0.86 -1.96 16.69
N THR A 153 -1.14 -1.82 15.39
CA THR A 153 -2.33 -1.12 14.88
C THR A 153 -3.28 -2.00 14.10
N SER A 154 -2.82 -3.16 13.61
CA SER A 154 -3.68 -4.12 12.91
C SER A 154 -3.13 -5.52 12.93
N SER A 155 -4.02 -6.53 13.00
CA SER A 155 -3.67 -7.94 12.85
C SER A 155 -4.75 -8.62 12.02
N ARG A 156 -4.39 -9.27 10.90
CA ARG A 156 -5.34 -9.92 9.99
C ARG A 156 -4.82 -11.28 9.55
N LEU A 157 -5.68 -12.29 9.66
CA LEU A 157 -5.40 -13.65 9.22
C LEU A 157 -6.15 -13.95 7.93
N HIS A 158 -5.55 -14.77 7.07
CA HIS A 158 -6.17 -15.24 5.85
C HIS A 158 -5.92 -16.74 5.67
N GLY A 159 -6.91 -17.47 5.16
CA GLY A 159 -6.77 -18.87 4.73
C GLY A 159 -6.77 -19.92 5.84
N LEU A 160 -6.77 -19.55 7.13
CA LEU A 160 -6.82 -20.52 8.24
C LEU A 160 -8.12 -21.35 8.26
N ASP A 161 -9.21 -20.77 7.78
CA ASP A 161 -10.53 -21.39 7.65
C ASP A 161 -10.71 -22.19 6.34
N ALA A 162 -9.73 -22.15 5.44
CA ALA A 162 -9.85 -22.69 4.09
C ALA A 162 -9.53 -24.19 3.99
N ASN A 163 -9.33 -24.92 5.09
CA ASN A 163 -8.99 -26.35 5.13
C ASN A 163 -7.86 -26.76 4.17
N GLY A 164 -6.84 -25.90 4.01
CA GLY A 164 -5.69 -26.13 3.13
C GLY A 164 -5.90 -25.82 1.65
N SER A 165 -7.10 -25.36 1.24
CA SER A 165 -7.38 -24.99 -0.16
C SER A 165 -6.77 -23.66 -0.60
N LYS A 166 -6.36 -22.80 0.35
CA LYS A 166 -5.71 -21.51 0.11
C LYS A 166 -4.45 -21.38 0.97
N PRO A 167 -3.44 -20.63 0.50
CA PRO A 167 -2.31 -20.26 1.36
C PRO A 167 -2.78 -19.52 2.61
N VAL A 168 -2.13 -19.81 3.73
CA VAL A 168 -2.32 -19.12 4.98
C VAL A 168 -1.42 -17.89 4.99
N ALA A 169 -1.96 -16.76 5.42
CA ALA A 169 -1.20 -15.52 5.57
C ALA A 169 -1.55 -14.79 6.86
N TRP A 170 -0.56 -14.09 7.42
CA TRP A 170 -0.74 -13.20 8.56
C TRP A 170 -0.10 -11.85 8.28
N HIS A 171 -0.92 -10.81 8.41
CA HIS A 171 -0.55 -9.42 8.42
C HIS A 171 -0.55 -8.89 9.86
N LEU A 172 0.55 -8.27 10.28
CA LEU A 172 0.68 -7.63 11.58
C LEU A 172 1.33 -6.24 11.41
N GLY A 173 0.54 -5.19 11.59
CA GLY A 173 0.94 -3.79 11.39
C GLY A 173 1.22 -3.07 12.69
N PHE A 174 2.15 -2.13 12.63
CA PHE A 174 2.63 -1.29 13.71
C PHE A 174 2.77 0.16 13.27
N VAL A 175 2.69 1.05 14.25
CA VAL A 175 3.29 2.39 14.18
C VAL A 175 4.65 2.33 14.90
N THR A 176 5.68 2.88 14.26
CA THR A 176 7.04 2.93 14.78
C THR A 176 7.24 4.10 15.76
N PRO A 177 8.36 4.15 16.52
CA PRO A 177 8.69 5.30 17.37
C PRO A 177 8.80 6.63 16.61
N SER A 178 9.06 6.60 15.30
CA SER A 178 9.09 7.77 14.44
C SER A 178 7.72 8.12 13.82
N ASP A 179 6.63 7.54 14.32
CA ASP A 179 5.26 7.68 13.82
C ASP A 179 5.07 7.23 12.36
N GLU A 180 5.93 6.32 11.88
CA GLU A 180 5.83 5.72 10.55
C GLU A 180 5.13 4.35 10.61
N TYR A 181 4.69 3.84 9.46
CA TYR A 181 4.07 2.53 9.37
C TYR A 181 5.09 1.44 9.09
N ALA A 182 4.98 0.31 9.80
CA ALA A 182 5.74 -0.90 9.55
C ALA A 182 4.84 -2.14 9.77
N ALA A 183 4.93 -3.12 8.90
CA ALA A 183 4.15 -4.36 8.99
C ALA A 183 5.00 -5.59 8.74
N LEU A 184 4.68 -6.67 9.45
CA LEU A 184 5.09 -8.02 9.13
C LEU A 184 4.00 -8.68 8.29
N GLU A 185 4.39 -9.13 7.11
CA GLU A 185 3.61 -9.99 6.22
C GLU A 185 4.29 -11.37 6.19
N GLN A 186 3.53 -12.43 6.41
CA GLN A 186 4.03 -13.79 6.26
C GLN A 186 3.03 -14.71 5.59
N SER A 187 3.51 -15.63 4.76
CA SER A 187 2.67 -16.65 4.12
C SER A 187 3.47 -17.85 3.60
N ASN A 188 2.79 -19.00 3.47
CA ASN A 188 3.28 -20.17 2.74
C ASN A 188 2.91 -20.15 1.24
N GLU A 189 2.38 -19.04 0.72
CA GLU A 189 2.24 -18.84 -0.71
C GLU A 189 3.61 -18.85 -1.41
N LYS A 190 3.63 -19.24 -2.70
CA LYS A 190 4.84 -19.25 -3.51
C LYS A 190 5.54 -17.89 -3.47
N ALA A 191 6.80 -17.88 -3.03
CA ALA A 191 7.56 -16.65 -2.82
C ALA A 191 7.69 -15.77 -4.07
N SER A 192 7.75 -16.36 -5.27
CA SER A 192 7.81 -15.63 -6.54
C SER A 192 6.59 -14.75 -6.81
N ASP A 193 5.46 -15.06 -6.17
CA ASP A 193 4.18 -14.39 -6.35
C ASP A 193 3.88 -13.50 -5.13
N TYR A 194 4.16 -14.01 -3.93
CA TYR A 194 3.90 -13.32 -2.67
C TYR A 194 4.82 -12.11 -2.44
N VAL A 195 6.15 -12.27 -2.61
CA VAL A 195 7.11 -11.21 -2.30
C VAL A 195 6.91 -9.99 -3.21
N PRO A 196 6.78 -10.13 -4.54
CA PRO A 196 6.52 -8.96 -5.39
C PRO A 196 5.19 -8.28 -5.11
N ARG A 197 4.17 -9.02 -4.66
CA ARG A 197 2.87 -8.45 -4.29
C ARG A 197 2.95 -7.64 -2.99
N MET A 198 3.63 -8.15 -1.96
CA MET A 198 3.77 -7.45 -0.67
C MET A 198 4.73 -6.25 -0.73
N THR A 199 5.75 -6.33 -1.58
CA THR A 199 6.70 -5.22 -1.79
C THR A 199 6.24 -4.26 -2.88
N ASN A 200 5.20 -4.63 -3.65
CA ASN A 200 4.79 -4.00 -4.90
C ASN A 200 5.95 -3.74 -5.87
N ASN A 201 6.94 -4.64 -5.88
CA ASN A 201 8.13 -4.52 -6.70
C ASN A 201 8.74 -5.90 -6.98
N ARG A 202 9.06 -6.19 -8.25
CA ARG A 202 9.73 -7.45 -8.64
C ARG A 202 11.25 -7.37 -8.50
N ASN A 203 11.81 -6.17 -8.51
CA ASN A 203 13.24 -5.93 -8.58
C ASN A 203 13.78 -5.56 -7.20
N ALA A 204 14.61 -6.43 -6.64
CA ALA A 204 15.34 -6.13 -5.42
C ALA A 204 16.43 -5.08 -5.69
N LEU A 205 16.64 -4.19 -4.72
CA LEU A 205 17.66 -3.15 -4.77
C LEU A 205 19.02 -3.60 -4.24
N GLY A 206 19.07 -4.73 -3.56
CA GLY A 206 20.26 -5.24 -2.87
C GLY A 206 19.87 -6.02 -1.63
N THR A 207 20.82 -6.16 -0.70
CA THR A 207 20.62 -6.90 0.54
C THR A 207 20.93 -6.06 1.78
N GLN A 208 20.42 -6.48 2.93
CA GLN A 208 20.68 -5.90 4.24
C GLN A 208 20.85 -7.02 5.26
N GLN A 209 21.89 -6.93 6.09
CA GLN A 209 22.07 -7.83 7.23
C GLN A 209 21.27 -7.33 8.43
N VAL A 210 20.50 -8.21 9.05
CA VAL A 210 19.73 -7.94 10.26
C VAL A 210 19.92 -9.11 11.21
N ASN A 211 20.56 -8.91 12.37
CA ASN A 211 20.90 -9.99 13.32
C ASN A 211 21.57 -11.21 12.66
N GLY A 212 22.53 -10.98 11.74
CA GLY A 212 23.23 -12.05 11.03
C GLY A 212 22.43 -12.71 9.89
N VAL A 213 21.17 -12.32 9.70
CA VAL A 213 20.30 -12.81 8.63
C VAL A 213 20.31 -11.86 7.44
N THR A 214 20.45 -12.39 6.23
CA THR A 214 20.31 -11.62 4.98
C THR A 214 18.86 -11.40 4.60
N TRP A 215 18.50 -10.14 4.37
CA TRP A 215 17.21 -9.72 3.83
C TRP A 215 17.41 -9.03 2.48
N MET A 216 16.52 -9.24 1.53
CA MET A 216 16.49 -8.53 0.26
C MET A 216 15.75 -7.20 0.43
N LYS A 217 16.34 -6.11 -0.06
CA LYS A 217 15.77 -4.76 -0.01
C LYS A 217 14.89 -4.51 -1.22
N TYR A 218 13.74 -3.89 -1.00
CA TYR A 218 12.85 -3.41 -2.05
C TYR A 218 12.38 -2.00 -1.72
N HIS A 219 12.14 -1.21 -2.76
CA HIS A 219 11.56 0.12 -2.61
C HIS A 219 10.41 0.31 -3.59
N ARG A 220 9.32 0.86 -3.07
CA ARG A 220 8.13 1.21 -3.83
C ARG A 220 8.10 2.73 -4.02
N LYS A 221 8.37 3.20 -5.24
CA LYS A 221 8.56 4.62 -5.56
C LYS A 221 7.29 5.47 -5.37
N ASP A 222 6.12 4.97 -5.72
CA ASP A 222 4.85 5.71 -5.70
C ASP A 222 4.34 6.04 -4.29
N LYS A 223 4.63 5.18 -3.32
CA LYS A 223 4.25 5.37 -1.90
C LYS A 223 5.44 5.59 -0.97
N LYS A 224 6.66 5.73 -1.52
CA LYS A 224 7.92 5.83 -0.77
C LYS A 224 8.05 4.76 0.32
N ALA A 225 7.55 3.56 0.05
CA ALA A 225 7.59 2.46 1.02
C ALA A 225 8.86 1.63 0.84
N ASN A 226 9.43 1.21 1.96
CA ASN A 226 10.58 0.32 2.01
C ASN A 226 10.11 -1.09 2.37
N SER A 227 10.84 -2.09 1.92
CA SER A 227 10.60 -3.47 2.34
C SER A 227 11.89 -4.25 2.48
N LEU A 228 11.89 -5.15 3.45
CA LEU A 228 12.88 -6.19 3.66
C LEU A 228 12.15 -7.53 3.51
N ALA A 229 12.55 -8.37 2.55
CA ALA A 229 11.96 -9.69 2.36
C ALA A 229 13.00 -10.79 2.52
N ARG A 230 12.57 -11.95 3.02
CA ARG A 230 13.32 -13.20 2.96
C ARG A 230 12.38 -14.37 2.77
N THR A 231 12.87 -15.41 2.12
CA THR A 231 12.20 -16.70 2.03
C THR A 231 12.96 -17.70 2.88
N LEU A 232 12.26 -18.40 3.75
CA LEU A 232 12.81 -19.43 4.62
C LEU A 232 13.01 -20.75 3.83
N PRO A 233 13.85 -21.67 4.32
CA PRO A 233 14.09 -22.95 3.63
C PRO A 233 12.84 -23.82 3.42
N ASP A 234 11.81 -23.64 4.25
CA ASP A 234 10.51 -24.31 4.15
C ASP A 234 9.54 -23.62 3.16
N GLY A 235 10.00 -22.58 2.46
CA GLY A 235 9.23 -21.85 1.45
C GLY A 235 8.39 -20.70 2.00
N VAL A 236 8.34 -20.51 3.33
CA VAL A 236 7.60 -19.39 3.94
C VAL A 236 8.27 -18.07 3.59
N SER A 237 7.48 -17.10 3.14
CA SER A 237 7.95 -15.73 2.90
C SER A 237 7.70 -14.88 4.14
N LEU A 238 8.72 -14.16 4.59
CA LEU A 238 8.61 -13.08 5.58
C LEU A 238 8.94 -11.77 4.88
N VAL A 239 8.03 -10.81 4.93
CA VAL A 239 8.23 -9.47 4.37
C VAL A 239 7.93 -8.46 5.46
N VAL A 240 8.91 -7.63 5.79
CA VAL A 240 8.73 -6.47 6.64
C VAL A 240 8.64 -5.25 5.74
N THR A 241 7.52 -4.53 5.75
CA THR A 241 7.21 -3.49 4.76
C THR A 241 6.47 -2.31 5.38
N GLY A 242 6.66 -1.11 4.83
CA GLY A 242 5.94 0.07 5.29
C GLY A 242 6.58 1.38 4.86
N THR A 243 6.08 2.50 5.39
CA THR A 243 6.67 3.83 5.15
C THR A 243 7.89 4.10 6.03
N ALA A 244 8.07 3.31 7.09
CA ALA A 244 9.23 3.38 7.96
C ALA A 244 10.56 3.20 7.22
N SER A 245 11.62 3.73 7.82
CA SER A 245 12.97 3.63 7.27
C SER A 245 13.49 2.18 7.29
N TYR A 246 14.51 1.88 6.49
CA TYR A 246 15.12 0.55 6.50
C TYR A 246 15.70 0.16 7.87
N GLU A 247 16.12 1.13 8.68
CA GLU A 247 16.61 0.94 10.03
C GLU A 247 15.49 0.50 10.98
N GLU A 248 14.33 1.16 10.95
CA GLU A 248 13.16 0.76 11.75
C GLU A 248 12.57 -0.58 11.28
N LEU A 249 12.49 -0.81 9.97
CA LEU A 249 12.10 -2.12 9.43
C LEU A 249 13.08 -3.22 9.86
N ALA A 250 14.38 -2.92 9.97
CA ALA A 250 15.37 -3.85 10.50
C ALA A 250 15.18 -4.13 11.99
N VAL A 251 14.75 -3.15 12.80
CA VAL A 251 14.39 -3.39 14.21
C VAL A 251 13.23 -4.38 14.30
N LEU A 252 12.17 -4.19 13.50
CA LEU A 252 11.06 -5.14 13.46
C LEU A 252 11.53 -6.53 13.00
N ALA A 253 12.27 -6.60 11.90
CA ALA A 253 12.83 -7.86 11.38
C ALA A 253 13.75 -8.57 12.41
N ALA A 254 14.55 -7.82 13.17
CA ALA A 254 15.44 -8.31 14.21
C ALA A 254 14.68 -8.89 15.42
N SER A 255 13.49 -8.37 15.70
CA SER A 255 12.63 -8.81 16.81
C SER A 255 11.87 -10.10 16.53
N LEU A 256 11.81 -10.55 15.26
CA LEU A 256 11.02 -11.73 14.88
C LEU A 256 11.58 -12.99 15.53
N ARG A 257 10.69 -13.75 16.17
CA ARG A 257 10.98 -15.05 16.79
C ARG A 257 10.02 -16.13 16.28
N PRO A 258 10.51 -17.34 16.03
CA PRO A 258 9.67 -18.46 15.63
C PRO A 258 8.71 -18.82 16.75
N GLN A 259 7.42 -18.89 16.43
CA GLN A 259 6.34 -19.27 17.33
C GLN A 259 6.02 -20.75 17.10
N SER A 260 6.78 -21.63 17.75
CA SER A 260 6.53 -23.07 17.65
C SER A 260 5.22 -23.45 18.33
N LYS A 261 4.46 -24.37 17.73
CA LYS A 261 3.34 -25.07 18.39
C LYS A 261 3.91 -25.78 19.62
N GLN A 262 3.54 -25.33 20.82
CA GLN A 262 4.11 -25.85 22.07
C GLN A 262 3.94 -27.38 22.11
N GLY A 263 5.07 -28.09 22.22
CA GLY A 263 5.21 -29.53 22.07
C GLY A 263 6.64 -30.00 21.75
N ALA A 264 7.51 -29.13 21.23
CA ALA A 264 8.94 -29.42 21.14
C ALA A 264 9.61 -29.03 22.47
N ILE A 265 9.80 -30.01 23.36
CA ILE A 265 10.66 -29.90 24.54
C ILE A 265 12.04 -29.43 24.05
N PRO A 266 12.66 -28.38 24.63
CA PRO A 266 14.05 -28.05 24.31
C PRO A 266 14.89 -29.29 24.62
N ALA A 267 15.64 -29.77 23.62
CA ALA A 267 16.55 -30.89 23.82
C ALA A 267 17.40 -30.62 25.08
N PRO A 268 17.48 -31.57 26.03
CA PRO A 268 18.29 -31.36 27.21
C PRO A 268 19.73 -31.15 26.76
N SER A 269 20.33 -30.05 27.19
CA SER A 269 21.78 -29.83 27.11
C SER A 269 22.46 -31.08 27.66
N THR A 270 23.20 -31.79 26.82
CA THR A 270 24.06 -32.89 27.24
C THR A 270 25.14 -32.31 28.14
N SER A 271 24.89 -32.31 29.44
CA SER A 271 25.92 -32.08 30.45
C SER A 271 26.96 -33.19 30.29
N ALA A 272 28.14 -32.81 29.82
CA ALA A 272 29.29 -33.69 29.71
C ALA A 272 29.66 -34.24 31.09
N LYS A 273 29.77 -35.57 31.19
CA LYS A 273 30.31 -36.29 32.34
C LYS A 273 31.79 -35.93 32.50
N PRO A 274 32.27 -35.46 33.67
CA PRO A 274 33.70 -35.42 33.93
C PRO A 274 34.21 -36.86 34.03
N GLY A 275 35.20 -37.17 33.20
CA GLY A 275 35.96 -38.42 33.27
C GLY A 275 36.76 -38.52 34.57
N SER A 276 37.07 -39.77 34.90
CA SER A 276 37.75 -40.36 36.06
C SER A 276 38.88 -39.57 36.70
#